data_AF-A0A2P7TJS1-F1
#
_entry.id   AF-A0A2P7TJS1-F1
#
_cell.length_a   1.000
_cell.length_b   1.000
_cell.length_c   1.000
_cell.angle_alpha   90.00
_cell.angle_beta   90.00
_cell.angle_gamma   90.00
#
_symmetry.space_group_name_H-M   'P 1'
#
loop_
_entity.id
_entity.type
_entity.pdbx_description
1 polymer ?
#
loop_
_entity_poly.entity_id
_entity_poly.type
_entity_poly.pdbx_seq_one_letter_code
_entity_poly.pdbx_strand_id
1 'polypeptide(L)'
;MGNFGDGSPPYICGQGYEPCTQNTLTHTYQATGVYPVTLTAVVCNDTSVAVQSVCLGVEPNPQAAFTYTDFGGIIQFTNQSQNAYFEQGGYCLWDFGDGSPPVSDEHPTHTYAENGNYLVTLTLVVCADTSVYTQEVQVQTVSIQTPPFACEGGQGGELKIYPNPATNTLTFQRVSKSPLGDLGVRL
;
A
#
# COMPACT_ATOMS: atom_id res chain seq x y z
N MET A 1 -12.52 -32.21 6.36
CA MET A 1 -12.52 -32.05 4.90
C MET A 1 -11.20 -31.41 4.49
N GLY A 2 -10.44 -32.05 3.61
CA GLY A 2 -9.24 -31.49 3.01
C GLY A 2 -9.49 -31.16 1.54
N ASN A 3 -9.27 -29.92 1.12
CA ASN A 3 -9.34 -29.49 -0.28
C ASN A 3 -7.94 -29.10 -0.73
N PHE A 4 -7.48 -29.65 -1.85
CA PHE A 4 -6.13 -29.45 -2.38
C PHE A 4 -5.97 -28.16 -3.20
N GLY A 5 -7.06 -27.43 -3.50
CA GLY A 5 -7.00 -26.13 -4.15
C GLY A 5 -6.81 -26.16 -5.67
N ASP A 6 -6.67 -27.33 -6.28
CA ASP A 6 -6.55 -27.54 -7.73
C ASP A 6 -7.87 -27.94 -8.43
N GLY A 7 -8.98 -27.93 -7.68
CA GLY A 7 -10.30 -28.36 -8.16
C GLY A 7 -10.51 -29.86 -8.15
N SER A 8 -9.55 -30.65 -7.67
CA SER A 8 -9.76 -32.09 -7.42
C SER A 8 -10.81 -32.31 -6.31
N PRO A 9 -11.47 -33.48 -6.29
CA PRO A 9 -12.43 -33.81 -5.24
C PRO A 9 -11.79 -33.71 -3.85
N PRO A 10 -12.43 -33.05 -2.88
CA PRO A 10 -11.88 -32.95 -1.54
C PRO A 10 -11.87 -34.31 -0.84
N TYR A 11 -10.90 -34.51 0.04
CA TYR A 11 -10.91 -35.63 0.98
C TYR A 11 -11.90 -35.36 2.11
N ILE A 12 -12.88 -36.26 2.29
CA ILE A 12 -13.92 -36.14 3.32
C ILE A 12 -13.92 -37.43 4.16
N CYS A 13 -13.95 -37.26 5.47
CA CYS A 13 -14.05 -38.33 6.47
C CYS A 13 -14.80 -37.78 7.70
N GLY A 14 -15.33 -38.66 8.56
CA GLY A 14 -16.06 -38.28 9.77
C GLY A 14 -17.57 -38.48 9.66
N GLN A 15 -18.38 -37.72 10.40
CA GLN A 15 -19.83 -37.95 10.52
C GLN A 15 -20.53 -38.03 9.16
N GLY A 16 -21.16 -39.17 8.85
CA GLY A 16 -21.80 -39.44 7.55
C GLY A 16 -20.86 -40.00 6.47
N TYR A 17 -19.58 -40.20 6.79
CA TYR A 17 -18.52 -40.74 5.93
C TYR A 17 -17.69 -41.78 6.71
N GLU A 18 -16.68 -42.36 6.05
CA GLU A 18 -15.73 -43.25 6.71
C GLU A 18 -14.94 -42.51 7.82
N PRO A 19 -14.59 -43.19 8.93
CA PRO A 19 -13.79 -42.59 10.00
C PRO A 19 -12.45 -42.06 9.50
N CYS A 20 -12.03 -40.88 10.01
CA CYS A 20 -10.74 -40.28 9.71
C CYS A 20 -9.58 -41.08 10.35
N THR A 21 -9.13 -42.14 9.67
CA THR A 21 -8.07 -43.04 10.17
C THR A 21 -6.70 -42.75 9.55
N GLN A 22 -6.66 -41.93 8.50
CA GLN A 22 -5.42 -41.54 7.83
C GLN A 22 -4.85 -40.27 8.46
N ASN A 23 -3.65 -40.38 9.01
CA ASN A 23 -2.91 -39.22 9.55
C ASN A 23 -2.07 -38.52 8.48
N THR A 24 -2.00 -39.08 7.27
CA THR A 24 -1.23 -38.53 6.14
C THR A 24 -2.02 -38.73 4.86
N LEU A 25 -2.17 -37.65 4.10
CA LEU A 25 -2.82 -37.63 2.80
C LEU A 25 -1.77 -37.23 1.76
N THR A 26 -1.70 -37.97 0.67
CA THR A 26 -0.80 -37.67 -0.46
C THR A 26 -1.63 -37.26 -1.65
N HIS A 27 -1.29 -36.12 -2.26
CA HIS A 27 -1.90 -35.63 -3.49
C HIS A 27 -0.82 -35.22 -4.49
N THR A 28 -1.07 -35.45 -5.77
CA THR A 28 -0.12 -35.14 -6.86
C THR A 28 -0.74 -34.13 -7.81
N TYR A 29 -0.26 -32.89 -7.74
CA TYR A 29 -0.63 -31.81 -8.65
C TYR A 29 -0.09 -32.09 -10.06
N GLN A 30 -0.94 -31.92 -11.07
CA GLN A 30 -0.60 -32.19 -12.47
C GLN A 30 -0.13 -30.94 -13.23
N ALA A 31 -0.48 -29.75 -12.74
CA ALA A 31 -0.14 -28.48 -13.34
C ALA A 31 0.71 -27.64 -12.39
N THR A 32 1.46 -26.71 -12.96
CA THR A 32 2.15 -25.68 -12.21
C THR A 32 1.17 -24.62 -11.70
N GLY A 33 1.50 -23.98 -10.59
CA GLY A 33 0.67 -22.94 -9.99
C GLY A 33 0.84 -22.84 -8.47
N VAL A 34 0.02 -21.97 -7.88
CA VAL A 34 -0.11 -21.82 -6.43
C VAL A 34 -1.48 -22.33 -6.01
N TYR A 35 -1.51 -23.36 -5.16
CA TYR A 35 -2.72 -24.04 -4.73
C TYR A 35 -2.98 -23.79 -3.24
N PRO A 36 -4.10 -23.14 -2.88
CA PRO A 36 -4.47 -22.97 -1.47
C PRO A 36 -5.08 -24.28 -0.95
N VAL A 37 -4.29 -25.05 -0.19
CA VAL A 37 -4.76 -26.25 0.49
C VAL A 37 -5.51 -25.83 1.74
N THR A 38 -6.76 -26.27 1.87
CA THR A 38 -7.59 -25.96 3.04
C THR A 38 -7.94 -27.24 3.79
N LEU A 39 -7.76 -27.20 5.11
CA LEU A 39 -8.21 -28.24 6.02
C LEU A 39 -9.30 -27.67 6.91
N THR A 40 -10.51 -28.18 6.73
CA THR A 40 -11.68 -27.81 7.54
C THR A 40 -12.00 -28.95 8.51
N ALA A 41 -11.95 -28.65 9.80
CA ALA A 41 -12.42 -29.52 10.87
C ALA A 41 -13.74 -28.99 11.41
N VAL A 42 -14.74 -29.86 11.54
CA VAL A 42 -16.05 -29.53 12.12
C VAL A 42 -16.28 -30.44 13.31
N VAL A 43 -16.52 -29.85 14.47
CA VAL A 43 -16.85 -30.57 15.71
C VAL A 43 -18.13 -29.96 16.27
N CYS A 44 -19.21 -30.75 16.25
CA CYS A 44 -20.56 -30.25 16.55
C CYS A 44 -20.93 -29.05 15.66
N ASN A 45 -20.96 -27.83 16.24
CA ASN A 45 -21.30 -26.59 15.54
C ASN A 45 -20.07 -25.71 15.28
N ASP A 46 -18.89 -26.11 15.76
CA ASP A 46 -17.67 -25.33 15.63
C ASP A 46 -16.92 -25.75 14.36
N THR A 47 -16.45 -24.74 13.62
CA THR A 47 -15.68 -24.93 12.39
C THR A 47 -14.32 -24.28 12.55
N SER A 48 -13.26 -25.07 12.33
CA SER A 48 -11.88 -24.59 12.25
C SER A 48 -11.36 -24.80 10.84
N VAL A 49 -10.73 -23.77 10.27
CA VAL A 49 -10.14 -23.83 8.93
C VAL A 49 -8.67 -23.47 9.03
N ALA A 50 -7.81 -24.34 8.52
CA ALA A 50 -6.39 -24.05 8.28
C ALA A 50 -6.16 -23.95 6.77
N VAL A 51 -5.34 -22.98 6.34
CA VAL A 51 -5.00 -22.76 4.94
C VAL A 51 -3.48 -22.78 4.79
N GLN A 52 -2.98 -23.51 3.80
CA GLN A 52 -1.56 -23.59 3.45
C GLN A 52 -1.42 -23.56 1.94
N SER A 53 -0.62 -22.64 1.41
CA SER A 53 -0.33 -22.62 -0.03
C SER A 53 0.75 -23.63 -0.40
N VAL A 54 0.53 -24.38 -1.48
CA VAL A 54 1.51 -25.25 -2.14
C VAL A 54 1.84 -24.65 -3.49
N CYS A 55 3.14 -24.58 -3.80
CA CYS A 55 3.60 -23.96 -5.04
C CYS A 55 4.35 -24.99 -5.89
N LEU A 56 3.93 -25.13 -7.14
CA LEU A 56 4.54 -26.05 -8.09
C LEU A 56 4.98 -25.26 -9.32
N GLY A 57 6.30 -25.08 -9.50
CA GLY A 57 6.90 -24.51 -10.71
C GLY A 57 6.20 -23.27 -11.26
N VAL A 58 6.02 -22.22 -10.43
CA VAL A 58 5.30 -20.98 -10.79
C VAL A 58 5.97 -20.27 -11.97
N GLU A 59 5.53 -20.62 -13.18
CA GLU A 59 5.80 -19.88 -14.39
C GLU A 59 4.52 -19.13 -14.83
N PRO A 60 4.63 -17.83 -15.16
CA PRO A 60 5.88 -17.07 -15.26
C PRO A 60 6.39 -16.62 -13.88
N ASN A 61 7.71 -16.49 -13.76
CA ASN A 61 8.36 -16.03 -12.53
C ASN A 61 7.79 -14.68 -12.06
N PRO A 62 7.79 -14.39 -10.74
CA PRO A 62 7.43 -13.08 -10.23
C PRO A 62 8.31 -12.00 -10.85
N GLN A 63 7.69 -10.90 -11.25
CA GLN A 63 8.40 -9.74 -11.80
C GLN A 63 8.02 -8.51 -11.00
N ALA A 64 8.90 -8.08 -10.10
CA ALA A 64 8.73 -6.85 -9.35
C ALA A 64 8.83 -5.64 -10.29
N ALA A 65 7.92 -4.68 -10.15
CA ALA A 65 7.95 -3.40 -10.84
C ALA A 65 7.09 -2.38 -10.10
N PHE A 66 7.44 -1.10 -10.18
CA PHE A 66 6.61 -0.03 -9.67
C PHE A 66 6.80 1.29 -10.41
N THR A 67 5.86 2.20 -10.19
CA THR A 67 5.94 3.63 -10.51
C THR A 67 5.63 4.46 -9.28
N TYR A 68 5.93 5.76 -9.32
CA TYR A 68 5.64 6.67 -8.21
C TYR A 68 5.15 8.03 -8.69
N THR A 69 4.46 8.76 -7.81
CA THR A 69 4.10 10.17 -7.97
C THR A 69 4.47 10.96 -6.72
N ASP A 70 5.11 12.12 -6.89
CA ASP A 70 5.49 13.01 -5.79
C ASP A 70 4.45 14.11 -5.56
N PHE A 71 3.91 14.17 -4.33
CA PHE A 71 3.00 15.21 -3.86
C PHE A 71 3.66 16.13 -2.82
N GLY A 72 4.88 16.59 -3.12
CA GLY A 72 5.58 17.55 -2.27
C GLY A 72 6.28 16.88 -1.08
N GLY A 73 6.92 15.73 -1.32
CA GLY A 73 7.59 14.91 -0.31
C GLY A 73 6.76 13.72 0.17
N ILE A 74 5.48 13.67 -0.20
CA ILE A 74 4.59 12.52 0.02
C ILE A 74 4.56 11.73 -1.28
N ILE A 75 5.26 10.60 -1.32
CA ILE A 75 5.37 9.75 -2.50
C ILE A 75 4.30 8.66 -2.44
N GLN A 76 3.46 8.60 -3.48
CA GLN A 76 2.53 7.50 -3.69
C GLN A 76 3.15 6.49 -4.64
N PHE A 77 3.29 5.24 -4.19
CA PHE A 77 3.82 4.14 -4.99
C PHE A 77 2.69 3.31 -5.59
N THR A 78 2.83 2.99 -6.86
CA THR A 78 1.95 2.05 -7.56
C THR A 78 2.74 0.81 -7.90
N ASN A 79 2.45 -0.29 -7.22
CA ASN A 79 2.93 -1.61 -7.59
C ASN A 79 2.40 -2.01 -8.98
N GLN A 80 3.30 -2.39 -9.87
CA GLN A 80 3.03 -2.88 -11.22
C GLN A 80 3.58 -4.29 -11.42
N SER A 81 3.84 -5.00 -10.32
CA SER A 81 4.44 -6.31 -10.38
C SER A 81 3.54 -7.31 -11.09
N GLN A 82 4.16 -8.22 -11.83
CA GLN A 82 3.47 -9.29 -12.55
C GLN A 82 3.70 -10.62 -11.85
N ASN A 83 2.74 -11.53 -12.00
CA ASN A 83 2.79 -12.87 -11.41
C ASN A 83 3.02 -12.80 -9.89
N ALA A 84 2.29 -11.90 -9.22
CA ALA A 84 2.44 -11.64 -7.78
C ALA A 84 1.66 -12.61 -6.89
N TYR A 85 0.61 -13.27 -7.41
CA TYR A 85 -0.19 -14.26 -6.70
C TYR A 85 -0.64 -13.84 -5.28
N PHE A 86 -1.01 -12.56 -5.10
CA PHE A 86 -1.39 -12.00 -3.79
C PHE A 86 -2.54 -12.78 -3.14
N GLU A 87 -3.52 -13.19 -3.94
CA GLU A 87 -4.66 -14.00 -3.46
C GLU A 87 -4.26 -15.42 -3.02
N GLN A 88 -3.09 -15.91 -3.44
CA GLN A 88 -2.57 -17.23 -3.11
C GLN A 88 -1.40 -17.18 -2.12
N GLY A 89 -1.20 -16.04 -1.46
CA GLY A 89 -0.20 -15.85 -0.40
C GLY A 89 1.15 -15.29 -0.88
N GLY A 90 1.25 -14.84 -2.13
CA GLY A 90 2.33 -13.94 -2.52
C GLY A 90 2.24 -12.62 -1.76
N TYR A 91 3.37 -11.96 -1.57
CA TYR A 91 3.43 -10.70 -0.82
C TYR A 91 4.58 -9.83 -1.31
N CYS A 92 4.51 -8.54 -1.03
CA CYS A 92 5.57 -7.59 -1.34
C CYS A 92 6.09 -6.88 -0.09
N LEU A 93 7.33 -6.42 -0.17
CA LEU A 93 8.00 -5.61 0.84
C LEU A 93 8.68 -4.42 0.16
N TRP A 94 8.51 -3.25 0.76
CA TRP A 94 9.06 -1.98 0.31
C TRP A 94 10.14 -1.51 1.26
N ASP A 95 11.32 -1.20 0.73
CA ASP A 95 12.35 -0.41 1.41
C ASP A 95 12.44 0.95 0.71
N PHE A 96 12.23 2.03 1.45
CA PHE A 96 12.20 3.39 0.90
C PHE A 96 13.59 4.04 0.81
N GLY A 97 14.65 3.39 1.30
CA GLY A 97 16.03 3.88 1.18
C GLY A 97 16.37 5.09 2.05
N ASP A 98 15.48 5.50 2.96
CA ASP A 98 15.68 6.59 3.93
C ASP A 98 15.96 6.09 5.36
N GLY A 99 16.04 4.76 5.54
CA GLY A 99 16.24 4.11 6.83
C GLY A 99 14.97 3.86 7.64
N SER A 100 13.78 4.16 7.08
CA SER A 100 12.50 3.76 7.68
C SER A 100 12.30 2.24 7.62
N PRO A 101 11.47 1.66 8.50
CA PRO A 101 11.17 0.22 8.46
C PRO A 101 10.45 -0.18 7.16
N PRO A 102 10.70 -1.41 6.65
CA PRO A 102 10.01 -1.88 5.47
C PRO A 102 8.49 -2.01 5.65
N VAL A 103 7.74 -1.80 4.58
CA VAL A 103 6.26 -1.83 4.56
C VAL A 103 5.76 -2.93 3.60
N SER A 104 4.66 -3.59 3.94
CA SER A 104 4.09 -4.70 3.15
C SER A 104 2.79 -4.36 2.42
N ASP A 105 2.38 -3.09 2.41
CA ASP A 105 1.20 -2.65 1.66
C ASP A 105 1.43 -2.83 0.15
N GLU A 106 0.37 -3.18 -0.58
CA GLU A 106 0.46 -3.35 -2.03
C GLU A 106 0.78 -2.03 -2.74
N HIS A 107 0.13 -0.93 -2.34
CA HIS A 107 0.30 0.42 -2.90
C HIS A 107 0.59 1.43 -1.77
N PRO A 108 1.81 1.45 -1.21
CA PRO A 108 2.09 2.30 -0.06
C PRO A 108 2.18 3.78 -0.45
N THR A 109 1.93 4.63 0.54
CA THR A 109 2.34 6.04 0.52
C THR A 109 3.44 6.23 1.56
N HIS A 110 4.50 6.94 1.21
CA HIS A 110 5.61 7.24 2.12
C HIS A 110 5.95 8.72 2.13
N THR A 111 6.33 9.26 3.28
CA THR A 111 6.67 10.68 3.44
C THR A 111 8.15 10.82 3.74
N TYR A 112 8.86 11.55 2.89
CA TYR A 112 10.27 11.87 3.08
C TYR A 112 10.41 13.25 3.73
N ALA A 113 11.34 13.35 4.69
CA ALA A 113 11.56 14.59 5.44
C ALA A 113 12.39 15.63 4.67
N GLU A 114 13.25 15.17 3.75
CA GLU A 114 14.21 16.02 3.04
C GLU A 114 14.13 15.78 1.53
N ASN A 115 14.56 16.79 0.76
CA ASN A 115 14.74 16.64 -0.68
C ASN A 115 15.93 15.73 -0.94
N GLY A 116 15.83 14.87 -1.95
CA GLY A 116 16.94 14.00 -2.31
C GLY A 116 16.56 12.88 -3.25
N ASN A 117 17.53 12.02 -3.50
CA ASN A 117 17.41 10.86 -4.36
C ASN A 117 17.49 9.62 -3.47
N TYR A 118 16.42 8.85 -3.45
CA TYR A 118 16.32 7.66 -2.60
C TYR A 118 16.24 6.40 -3.46
N LEU A 119 17.03 5.39 -3.12
CA LEU A 119 16.96 4.09 -3.79
C LEU A 119 15.84 3.28 -3.14
N VAL A 120 14.69 3.25 -3.81
CA VAL A 120 13.53 2.50 -3.35
C VAL A 120 13.55 1.10 -3.95
N THR A 121 13.39 0.09 -3.09
CA THR A 121 13.41 -1.31 -3.47
C THR A 121 12.07 -1.97 -3.16
N LEU A 122 11.47 -2.58 -4.19
CA LEU A 122 10.33 -3.47 -4.08
C LEU A 122 10.81 -4.91 -4.18
N THR A 123 10.56 -5.69 -3.14
CA THR A 123 10.79 -7.15 -3.12
C THR A 123 9.44 -7.84 -3.23
N LEU A 124 9.20 -8.56 -4.33
CA LEU A 124 8.04 -9.43 -4.51
C LEU A 124 8.46 -10.87 -4.19
N VAL A 125 7.75 -11.51 -3.27
CA VAL A 125 7.96 -12.91 -2.89
C VAL A 125 6.73 -13.71 -3.23
N VAL A 126 6.94 -14.77 -4.01
CA VAL A 126 5.92 -15.76 -4.33
C VAL A 126 6.50 -17.11 -3.95
N CYS A 127 5.98 -17.69 -2.87
CA CYS A 127 6.46 -18.97 -2.37
C CYS A 127 7.95 -18.94 -2.01
N ALA A 128 8.81 -19.63 -2.78
CA ALA A 128 10.25 -19.60 -2.63
C ALA A 128 10.94 -18.66 -3.65
N ASP A 129 10.21 -18.17 -4.64
CA ASP A 129 10.76 -17.30 -5.67
C ASP A 129 10.69 -15.84 -5.22
N THR A 130 11.75 -15.11 -5.53
CA THR A 130 11.89 -13.70 -5.16
C THR A 130 12.27 -12.89 -6.38
N SER A 131 11.59 -11.77 -6.55
CA SER A 131 11.88 -10.76 -7.57
C SER A 131 12.14 -9.43 -6.87
N VAL A 132 13.19 -8.73 -7.30
CA VAL A 132 13.60 -7.47 -6.69
C VAL A 132 13.70 -6.41 -7.77
N TYR A 133 13.09 -5.26 -7.53
CA TYR A 133 13.18 -4.10 -8.41
C TYR A 133 13.57 -2.87 -7.60
N THR A 134 14.64 -2.20 -8.03
CA THR A 134 15.15 -0.98 -7.39
C THR A 134 15.13 0.17 -8.38
N GLN A 135 14.62 1.32 -7.95
CA GLN A 135 14.56 2.55 -8.74
C GLN A 135 14.93 3.76 -7.89
N GLU A 136 15.63 4.71 -8.50
CA GLU A 136 15.92 6.01 -7.88
C GLU A 136 14.67 6.91 -7.93
N VAL A 137 14.20 7.32 -6.77
CA VAL A 137 13.04 8.21 -6.56
C VAL A 137 13.55 9.60 -6.22
N GLN A 138 13.21 10.59 -7.06
CA GLN A 138 13.50 11.99 -6.78
C GLN A 138 12.40 12.56 -5.90
N VAL A 139 12.79 13.10 -4.75
CA VAL A 139 11.87 13.68 -3.75
C VAL A 139 12.05 15.18 -3.69
N GLN A 140 10.96 15.92 -3.83
CA GLN A 140 10.89 17.36 -3.64
C GLN A 140 9.82 17.71 -2.60
N THR A 141 10.27 17.93 -1.37
CA THR A 141 9.43 18.41 -0.27
C THR A 141 8.99 19.86 -0.49
N VAL A 142 7.73 20.15 -0.15
CA VAL A 142 7.22 21.52 -0.07
C VAL A 142 7.48 22.03 1.35
N SER A 143 8.56 22.79 1.52
CA SER A 143 8.76 23.55 2.76
C SER A 143 8.00 24.88 2.69
N ILE A 144 7.09 25.10 3.64
CA ILE A 144 6.61 26.46 3.93
C ILE A 144 7.79 27.15 4.62
N GLN A 145 8.62 27.86 3.87
CA GLN A 145 9.56 28.76 4.50
C GLN A 145 8.72 29.79 5.26
N THR A 146 8.74 29.73 6.59
CA THR A 146 8.40 30.91 7.37
C THR A 146 9.41 31.96 6.92
N PRO A 147 8.95 33.09 6.32
CA PRO A 147 9.87 34.11 5.89
C PRO A 147 10.75 34.45 7.10
N PRO A 148 12.08 34.60 6.94
CA PRO A 148 12.97 35.01 8.04
C PRO A 148 12.62 36.40 8.60
N PHE A 149 11.62 37.06 8.02
CA PHE A 149 11.06 38.32 8.43
C PHE A 149 9.83 38.08 9.31
N ALA A 150 10.06 37.99 10.62
CA ALA A 150 9.15 38.68 11.53
C ALA A 150 9.29 40.17 11.22
N CYS A 151 8.61 40.66 10.18
CA CYS A 151 8.40 42.09 10.08
C CYS A 151 7.62 42.49 11.33
N GLU A 152 8.20 43.34 12.16
CA GLU A 152 7.46 44.07 13.19
C GLU A 152 6.36 44.86 12.47
N GLY A 153 5.19 44.24 12.32
CA GLY A 153 4.07 44.77 11.53
C GLY A 153 3.38 43.80 10.55
N GLY A 154 3.81 42.55 10.43
CA GLY A 154 3.16 41.54 9.58
C GLY A 154 1.74 41.19 10.04
N GLN A 155 0.75 41.99 9.66
CA GLN A 155 -0.66 41.64 9.84
C GLN A 155 -0.98 40.50 8.86
N GLY A 156 -1.09 39.27 9.37
CA GLY A 156 -1.60 38.14 8.61
C GLY A 156 -2.88 38.56 7.88
N GLY A 157 -2.83 38.56 6.54
CA GLY A 157 -4.00 38.83 5.73
C GLY A 157 -4.98 37.67 5.86
N GLU A 158 -6.25 37.97 6.11
CA GLU A 158 -7.31 36.96 6.10
C GLU A 158 -7.56 36.52 4.64
N LEU A 159 -7.41 35.23 4.35
CA LEU A 159 -7.77 34.66 3.05
C LEU A 159 -9.26 34.34 3.06
N LYS A 160 -10.04 35.07 2.28
CA LYS A 160 -11.48 34.79 2.12
C LYS A 160 -11.73 34.00 0.85
N ILE A 161 -12.48 32.90 1.01
CA ILE A 161 -12.86 31.99 -0.07
C ILE A 161 -14.38 32.13 -0.29
N TYR A 162 -14.78 32.44 -1.54
CA TYR A 162 -16.19 32.57 -1.91
C TYR A 162 -16.49 31.94 -3.28
N PRO A 163 -17.69 31.33 -3.43
CA PRO A 163 -18.59 30.88 -2.36
C PRO A 163 -18.05 29.59 -1.70
N ASN A 164 -18.30 29.44 -0.40
CA ASN A 164 -18.20 28.16 0.31
C ASN A 164 -19.59 27.84 0.87
N PRO A 165 -20.29 26.75 0.46
CA PRO A 165 -19.84 25.69 -0.44
C PRO A 165 -19.64 26.14 -1.90
N ALA A 166 -18.55 25.67 -2.51
CA ALA A 166 -18.18 26.06 -3.87
C ALA A 166 -18.96 25.22 -4.90
N THR A 167 -19.47 25.88 -5.94
CA THR A 167 -20.33 25.22 -6.93
C THR A 167 -19.74 25.14 -8.33
N ASN A 168 -18.55 25.70 -8.62
CA ASN A 168 -17.70 25.43 -9.81
C ASN A 168 -16.54 26.43 -10.00
N THR A 169 -16.53 27.57 -9.29
CA THR A 169 -15.45 28.58 -9.33
C THR A 169 -15.07 28.98 -7.91
N LEU A 170 -13.77 28.98 -7.61
CA LEU A 170 -13.22 29.48 -6.35
C LEU A 170 -12.54 30.83 -6.61
N THR A 171 -12.96 31.87 -5.89
CA THR A 171 -12.30 33.17 -5.93
C THR A 171 -11.48 33.38 -4.66
N PHE A 172 -10.20 33.72 -4.82
CA PHE A 172 -9.32 34.11 -3.72
C PHE A 172 -9.23 35.63 -3.64
N GLN A 173 -9.57 36.19 -2.48
CA GLN A 173 -9.38 37.62 -2.21
C GLN A 173 -8.44 37.80 -1.01
N ARG A 174 -7.30 38.46 -1.24
CA ARG A 174 -6.41 38.90 -0.16
C ARG A 174 -7.00 40.14 0.50
N VAL A 175 -7.36 40.05 1.77
CA VAL A 175 -7.79 41.21 2.55
C VAL A 175 -6.58 41.77 3.31
N SER A 176 -6.06 42.91 2.88
CA SER A 176 -5.09 43.67 3.67
C SER A 176 -5.82 44.54 4.69
N LYS A 177 -5.49 44.43 5.98
CA LYS A 177 -5.83 45.49 6.94
C LYS A 177 -4.95 46.70 6.64
N SER A 178 -5.54 47.81 6.22
CA SER A 178 -4.81 49.07 6.10
C SER A 178 -4.33 49.51 7.49
N PRO A 179 -3.03 49.77 7.71
CA PRO A 179 -2.61 50.55 8.85
C PRO A 179 -2.87 52.03 8.52
N LEU A 180 -3.30 52.80 9.54
CA LEU A 180 -3.57 54.24 9.56
C LEU A 180 -5.05 54.61 9.34
N GLY A 181 -5.75 54.69 10.47
CA GLY A 181 -6.90 55.56 10.59
C GLY A 181 -6.46 57.02 10.47
N ASP A 182 -7.20 57.75 9.66
CA ASP A 182 -7.62 59.14 9.89
C ASP A 182 -6.59 60.08 10.55
N LEU A 183 -5.77 60.74 9.71
CA LEU A 183 -5.21 62.05 10.05
C LEU A 183 -6.01 63.11 9.29
N GLY A 184 -7.15 63.47 9.86
CA GLY A 184 -7.90 64.66 9.48
C GLY A 184 -7.04 65.91 9.68
N VAL A 185 -6.64 66.54 8.58
CA VAL A 185 -6.15 67.92 8.60
C VAL A 185 -7.37 68.83 8.49
N ARG A 186 -7.75 69.49 9.59
CA ARG A 186 -8.59 70.69 9.55
C ARG A 186 -7.66 71.91 9.62
N LEU A 187 -7.70 72.67 8.51
CA LEU A 187 -7.21 74.03 8.24
C LEU A 187 -5.97 74.51 9.02
#